data_AF-A0A7S0FF15-F1
#
_entry.id   AF-A0A7S0FF15-F1
#
_cell.length_a   1.000
_cell.length_b   1.000
_cell.length_c   1.000
_cell.angle_alpha   90.00
_cell.angle_beta   90.00
_cell.angle_gamma   90.00
#
_symmetry.space_group_name_H-M   'P 1'
#
loop_
_entity.id
_entity.type
_entity.pdbx_description
1 polymer ?
#
loop_
_entity_poly.entity_id
_entity_poly.type
_entity_poly.pdbx_seq_one_letter_code
_entity_poly.pdbx_strand_id
1 'polypeptide(L)'
;EALLQRMKSIQGIHYPKWICQDAVHSLRHVFSPRAGDVILVSHFPLRGLQRLIVALVEGQKNPWADGLLDKPYFLEGGASRRGVDDYLAMIASWPGRRCFKTHAFPQLFPCRWPIEHHCDGIPPKVVVLVADPRYALSITREVASSIGIGTMAMPAFIMAALEQNILLFGDYFKHAMAWAQESLERPETVRLFAAEGFASHDP
;
A
#
# COMPACT_ATOMS: atom_id res chain seq x y z
N GLU A 1 -24.79 -4.56 2.93
CA GLU A 1 -25.12 -4.76 1.50
C GLU A 1 -24.48 -3.74 0.56
N ALA A 2 -24.67 -2.42 0.75
CA ALA A 2 -24.12 -1.38 -0.14
C ALA A 2 -22.58 -1.34 -0.24
N LEU A 3 -21.85 -1.76 0.80
CA LEU A 3 -20.38 -1.78 0.81
C LEU A 3 -19.82 -2.87 -0.13
N LEU A 4 -20.36 -4.09 -0.07
CA LEU A 4 -19.95 -5.20 -0.94
C LEU A 4 -20.24 -4.89 -2.42
N GLN A 5 -21.32 -4.14 -2.70
CA GLN A 5 -21.63 -3.67 -4.05
C GLN A 5 -20.61 -2.65 -4.59
N ARG A 6 -19.72 -2.08 -3.78
CA ARG A 6 -18.63 -1.18 -4.22
C ARG A 6 -17.27 -1.87 -4.24
N MET A 7 -17.24 -3.17 -3.94
CA MET A 7 -16.03 -3.99 -3.95
C MET A 7 -16.08 -5.03 -5.07
N LYS A 8 -14.91 -5.58 -5.38
CA LYS A 8 -14.74 -6.75 -6.23
C LYS A 8 -13.66 -7.65 -5.64
N SER A 9 -13.68 -8.93 -5.96
CA SER A 9 -12.65 -9.88 -5.53
C SER A 9 -11.62 -10.06 -6.64
N ILE A 10 -10.33 -9.96 -6.31
CA ILE A 10 -9.20 -10.32 -7.16
C ILE A 10 -8.44 -11.41 -6.42
N GLN A 11 -8.45 -12.64 -6.96
CA GLN A 11 -7.82 -13.81 -6.33
C GLN A 11 -8.23 -14.02 -4.84
N GLY A 12 -9.51 -13.78 -4.51
CA GLY A 12 -10.01 -13.94 -3.13
C GLY A 12 -9.76 -12.73 -2.22
N ILE A 13 -9.13 -11.65 -2.71
CA ILE A 13 -8.88 -10.43 -1.94
C ILE A 13 -9.83 -9.33 -2.41
N HIS A 14 -10.49 -8.66 -1.48
CA HIS A 14 -11.46 -7.62 -1.80
C HIS A 14 -10.81 -6.26 -2.04
N TYR A 15 -11.05 -5.70 -3.22
CA TYR A 15 -10.60 -4.38 -3.64
C TYR A 15 -11.78 -3.46 -3.92
N PRO A 16 -11.61 -2.12 -3.82
CA PRO A 16 -12.56 -1.19 -4.38
C PRO A 16 -12.77 -1.43 -5.89
N LYS A 17 -14.01 -1.29 -6.40
CA LYS A 17 -14.35 -1.54 -7.81
C LYS A 17 -13.53 -0.75 -8.83
N TRP A 18 -13.01 0.41 -8.44
CA TRP A 18 -12.19 1.27 -9.29
C TRP A 18 -10.75 0.77 -9.46
N ILE A 19 -10.29 -0.19 -8.64
CA ILE A 19 -9.06 -0.93 -8.92
C ILE A 19 -9.36 -1.86 -10.10
N CYS A 20 -8.56 -1.83 -11.16
CA CYS A 20 -8.70 -2.68 -12.33
C CYS A 20 -7.90 -3.97 -12.13
N GLN A 21 -8.51 -5.12 -12.42
CA GLN A 21 -7.86 -6.41 -12.20
C GLN A 21 -6.71 -6.60 -13.21
N ASP A 22 -6.95 -6.20 -14.45
CA ASP A 22 -5.94 -6.28 -15.51
C ASP A 22 -4.77 -5.36 -15.20
N ALA A 23 -5.00 -4.19 -14.60
CA ALA A 23 -3.92 -3.31 -14.17
C ALA A 23 -3.05 -3.96 -13.08
N VAL A 24 -3.67 -4.60 -12.07
CA VAL A 24 -2.94 -5.34 -11.03
C VAL A 24 -2.11 -6.47 -11.65
N HIS A 25 -2.71 -7.28 -12.53
CA HIS A 25 -2.01 -8.39 -13.17
C HIS A 25 -0.89 -7.92 -14.10
N SER A 26 -1.13 -6.91 -14.93
CA SER A 26 -0.10 -6.36 -15.83
C SER A 26 1.09 -5.80 -15.05
N LEU A 27 0.85 -5.02 -13.98
CA LEU A 27 1.95 -4.47 -13.16
C LEU A 27 2.88 -5.56 -12.62
N ARG A 28 2.36 -6.73 -12.22
CA ARG A 28 3.16 -7.88 -11.76
C ARG A 28 4.16 -8.38 -12.82
N HIS A 29 3.84 -8.17 -14.10
CA HIS A 29 4.65 -8.64 -15.22
C HIS A 29 5.53 -7.55 -15.83
N VAL A 30 5.11 -6.29 -15.79
CA VAL A 30 5.80 -5.20 -16.50
C VAL A 30 6.47 -4.17 -15.59
N PHE A 31 6.01 -4.00 -14.34
CA PHE A 31 6.67 -3.07 -13.43
C PHE A 31 7.89 -3.71 -12.77
N SER A 32 9.04 -3.06 -12.96
CA SER A 32 10.29 -3.39 -12.29
C SER A 32 10.75 -2.17 -11.47
N PRO A 33 10.92 -2.30 -10.14
CA PRO A 33 11.49 -1.24 -9.33
C PRO A 33 12.92 -0.92 -9.75
N ARG A 34 13.33 0.34 -9.59
CA ARG A 34 14.68 0.83 -9.87
C ARG A 34 15.55 0.80 -8.61
N ALA A 35 16.86 0.91 -8.79
CA ALA A 35 17.77 1.14 -7.67
C ALA A 35 17.33 2.35 -6.85
N GLY A 36 17.31 2.19 -5.52
CA GLY A 36 16.93 3.21 -4.56
C GLY A 36 15.43 3.41 -4.34
N ASP A 37 14.56 2.78 -5.14
CA ASP A 37 13.11 2.83 -4.94
C ASP A 37 12.72 2.22 -3.58
N VAL A 38 11.65 2.76 -3.00
CA VAL A 38 11.04 2.24 -1.78
C VAL A 38 9.55 1.99 -2.04
N ILE A 39 9.09 0.77 -1.79
CA ILE A 39 7.68 0.40 -1.89
C ILE A 39 7.14 0.20 -0.47
N LEU A 40 6.24 1.09 -0.06
CA LEU A 40 5.52 0.99 1.21
C LEU A 40 4.37 0.01 1.06
N VAL A 41 4.30 -0.93 1.99
CA VAL A 41 3.21 -1.89 2.06
C VAL A 41 2.51 -1.74 3.40
N SER A 42 1.20 -1.62 3.38
CA SER A 42 0.40 -1.62 4.60
C SER A 42 -0.97 -2.17 4.29
N HIS A 43 -1.61 -2.83 5.25
CA HIS A 43 -3.01 -3.23 5.08
C HIS A 43 -3.98 -2.04 5.21
N PHE A 44 -3.60 -1.06 6.04
CA PHE A 44 -4.41 0.11 6.37
C PHE A 44 -3.90 1.39 5.67
N PRO A 45 -4.73 2.43 5.54
CA PRO A 45 -4.30 3.73 5.00
C PRO A 45 -3.25 4.43 5.86
N LEU A 46 -2.12 4.84 5.27
CA LEU A 46 -0.99 5.46 6.00
C LEU A 46 -1.16 6.96 6.32
N ARG A 47 -2.12 7.66 5.69
CA ARG A 47 -2.41 9.09 5.89
C ARG A 47 -1.15 9.97 6.06
N GLY A 48 -0.97 10.62 7.22
CA GLY A 48 0.16 11.52 7.50
C GLY A 48 1.53 10.82 7.49
N LEU A 49 1.59 9.55 7.88
CA LEU A 49 2.83 8.77 7.86
C LEU A 49 3.37 8.61 6.43
N GLN A 50 2.48 8.50 5.43
CA GLN A 50 2.89 8.49 4.02
C GLN A 50 3.66 9.76 3.66
N ARG A 51 3.24 10.94 4.14
CA ARG A 51 3.91 12.21 3.83
C ARG A 51 5.34 12.23 4.38
N LEU A 52 5.51 11.82 5.62
CA LEU A 52 6.83 11.76 6.27
C LEU A 52 7.77 10.82 5.50
N ILE A 53 7.31 9.61 5.17
CA ILE A 53 8.14 8.63 4.49
C ILE A 53 8.46 9.07 3.05
N VAL A 54 7.47 9.60 2.31
CA VAL A 54 7.71 10.15 0.97
C VAL A 54 8.73 11.28 1.01
N ALA A 55 8.59 12.22 1.95
CA ALA A 55 9.54 13.31 2.08
C ALA A 55 10.96 12.81 2.36
N LEU A 56 11.11 11.84 3.26
CA LEU A 56 12.39 11.25 3.58
C LEU A 56 13.02 10.53 2.37
N VAL A 57 12.25 9.68 1.69
CA VAL A 57 12.75 8.86 0.57
C VAL A 57 13.10 9.74 -0.63
N GLU A 58 12.26 10.72 -0.96
CA GLU A 58 12.46 11.59 -2.12
C GLU A 58 13.33 12.82 -1.82
N GLY A 59 13.93 12.90 -0.63
CA GLY A 59 14.86 13.97 -0.24
C GLY A 59 14.22 15.35 -0.09
N GLN A 60 12.93 15.41 0.25
CA GLN A 60 12.20 16.66 0.46
C GLN A 60 12.46 17.19 1.88
N LYS A 61 12.75 18.48 1.98
CA LYS A 61 13.08 19.14 3.26
C LYS A 61 11.86 19.30 4.18
N ASN A 62 10.66 19.41 3.61
CA ASN A 62 9.44 19.68 4.35
C ASN A 62 8.35 18.63 4.05
N PRO A 63 8.00 17.75 5.00
CA PRO A 63 6.92 16.77 4.83
C PRO A 63 5.53 17.40 4.72
N TRP A 64 5.40 18.68 5.07
CA TRP A 64 4.16 19.46 4.98
C TRP A 64 4.10 20.36 3.75
N ALA A 65 5.08 20.26 2.84
CA ALA A 65 5.04 21.00 1.59
C ALA A 65 3.75 20.71 0.80
N ASP A 66 3.17 21.76 0.23
CA ASP A 66 2.05 21.64 -0.70
C ASP A 66 2.45 20.76 -1.89
N GLY A 67 1.51 19.94 -2.34
CA GLY A 67 1.69 19.05 -3.48
C GLY A 67 2.63 17.85 -3.29
N LEU A 68 3.19 17.63 -2.09
CA LEU A 68 4.09 16.49 -1.82
C LEU A 68 3.50 15.13 -2.24
N LEU A 69 2.19 14.96 -2.04
CA LEU A 69 1.45 13.74 -2.37
C LEU A 69 0.68 13.81 -3.70
N ASP A 70 0.96 14.79 -4.57
CA ASP A 70 0.23 14.95 -5.83
C ASP A 70 0.56 13.87 -6.85
N LYS A 71 1.75 13.26 -6.74
CA LYS A 71 2.12 12.13 -7.58
C LYS A 71 1.23 10.92 -7.26
N PRO A 72 0.89 10.08 -8.24
CA PRO A 72 0.12 8.86 -8.01
C PRO A 72 0.99 7.75 -7.37
N TYR A 73 1.31 7.91 -6.08
CA TYR A 73 2.14 6.99 -5.28
C TYR A 73 1.51 5.59 -5.13
N PHE A 74 0.18 5.47 -5.17
CA PHE A 74 -0.49 4.18 -5.06
C PHE A 74 -0.38 3.42 -6.39
N LEU A 75 0.43 2.35 -6.45
CA LEU A 75 0.76 1.64 -7.69
C LEU A 75 -0.49 1.15 -8.43
N GLU A 76 -1.23 0.26 -7.79
CA GLU A 76 -2.43 -0.37 -8.34
C GLU A 76 -3.48 0.67 -8.71
N GLY A 77 -3.68 1.65 -7.83
CA GLY A 77 -4.68 2.69 -8.04
C GLY A 77 -4.31 3.72 -9.10
N GLY A 78 -3.03 4.05 -9.21
CA GLY A 78 -2.47 4.93 -10.22
C GLY A 78 -2.61 4.33 -11.61
N ALA A 79 -2.19 3.06 -11.77
CA ALA A 79 -2.31 2.31 -13.01
C ALA A 79 -3.78 2.05 -13.38
N SER A 80 -4.63 1.67 -12.42
CA SER A 80 -6.05 1.42 -12.69
C SER A 80 -6.79 2.66 -13.21
N ARG A 81 -6.40 3.85 -12.76
CA ARG A 81 -7.04 5.11 -13.18
C ARG A 81 -6.55 5.61 -14.54
N ARG A 82 -5.29 5.34 -14.89
CA ARG A 82 -4.62 5.96 -16.05
C ARG A 82 -4.36 4.99 -17.20
N GLY A 83 -4.45 3.68 -16.96
CA GLY A 83 -3.84 2.69 -17.82
C GLY A 83 -2.41 2.39 -17.36
N VAL A 84 -1.98 1.14 -17.59
CA VAL A 84 -0.69 0.64 -17.13
C VAL A 84 0.46 1.35 -17.85
N ASP A 85 0.39 1.44 -19.17
CA ASP A 85 1.48 2.01 -19.98
C ASP A 85 1.70 3.49 -19.67
N ASP A 86 0.64 4.29 -19.66
CA ASP A 86 0.69 5.72 -19.31
C ASP A 86 1.19 5.94 -17.88
N TYR A 87 0.76 5.09 -16.94
CA TYR A 87 1.24 5.14 -15.57
C TYR A 87 2.74 4.85 -15.49
N LEU A 88 3.21 3.79 -16.16
CA LEU A 88 4.62 3.41 -16.18
C LEU A 88 5.50 4.47 -16.85
N ALA A 89 5.05 5.05 -17.97
CA ALA A 89 5.75 6.13 -18.65
C ALA A 89 5.91 7.37 -17.74
N MET A 90 4.85 7.72 -17.00
CA MET A 90 4.87 8.83 -16.05
C MET A 90 5.79 8.56 -14.86
N ILE A 91 5.69 7.41 -14.18
CA ILE A 91 6.58 7.14 -13.03
C ILE A 91 8.04 6.99 -13.48
N ALA A 92 8.27 6.62 -14.74
CA ALA A 92 9.60 6.53 -15.32
C ALA A 92 10.27 7.90 -15.46
N SER A 93 9.49 8.98 -15.62
CA SER A 93 9.98 10.36 -15.73
C SER A 93 10.22 11.04 -14.38
N TRP A 94 9.89 10.39 -13.25
CA TRP A 94 10.10 10.99 -11.93
C TRP A 94 11.59 11.08 -11.62
N PRO A 95 12.08 12.26 -11.19
CA PRO A 95 13.48 12.43 -10.83
C PRO A 95 13.78 11.80 -9.48
N GLY A 96 15.02 11.37 -9.30
CA GLY A 96 15.55 10.91 -8.01
C GLY A 96 14.99 9.57 -7.53
N ARG A 97 15.12 9.33 -6.23
CA ARG A 97 14.56 8.15 -5.57
C ARG A 97 13.04 8.28 -5.52
N ARG A 98 12.34 7.18 -5.73
CA ARG A 98 10.88 7.16 -5.78
C ARG A 98 10.34 6.38 -4.60
N CYS A 99 9.30 6.94 -4.00
CA CYS A 99 8.49 6.20 -3.03
C CYS A 99 7.24 5.70 -3.75
N PHE A 100 6.76 4.52 -3.40
CA PHE A 100 5.50 3.97 -3.88
C PHE A 100 4.73 3.40 -2.70
N LYS A 101 3.44 3.15 -2.87
CA LYS A 101 2.66 2.38 -1.91
C LYS A 101 1.78 1.33 -2.58
N THR A 102 1.47 0.28 -1.84
CA THR A 102 0.50 -0.75 -2.20
C THR A 102 -0.15 -1.33 -0.95
N HIS A 103 -1.35 -1.87 -1.12
CA HIS A 103 -2.05 -2.63 -0.08
C HIS A 103 -2.06 -4.13 -0.37
N ALA A 104 -1.36 -4.56 -1.43
CA ALA A 104 -1.37 -5.93 -1.90
C ALA A 104 -0.73 -6.90 -0.90
N PHE A 105 -1.23 -8.12 -0.90
CA PHE A 105 -0.52 -9.28 -0.39
C PHE A 105 0.70 -9.60 -1.27
N PRO A 106 1.69 -10.38 -0.78
CA PRO A 106 2.84 -10.80 -1.59
C PRO A 106 2.45 -11.44 -2.93
N GLN A 107 1.45 -12.33 -2.96
CA GLN A 107 1.01 -12.98 -4.19
C GLN A 107 0.38 -12.05 -5.23
N LEU A 108 -0.05 -10.85 -4.83
CA LEU A 108 -0.59 -9.79 -5.69
C LEU A 108 0.34 -8.58 -5.78
N PHE A 109 1.57 -8.67 -5.26
CA PHE A 109 2.48 -7.54 -5.16
C PHE A 109 2.73 -6.95 -6.55
N PRO A 110 2.49 -5.64 -6.76
CA PRO A 110 2.34 -5.06 -8.10
C PRO A 110 3.68 -4.81 -8.81
N CYS A 111 4.61 -5.74 -8.76
CA CYS A 111 5.86 -5.75 -9.51
C CYS A 111 6.30 -7.19 -9.79
N ARG A 112 7.37 -7.35 -10.59
CA ARG A 112 8.05 -8.65 -10.71
C ARG A 112 8.59 -9.07 -9.33
N TRP A 113 8.09 -10.19 -8.81
CA TRP A 113 8.44 -10.74 -7.50
C TRP A 113 9.05 -12.14 -7.66
N PRO A 114 10.15 -12.47 -6.95
CA PRO A 114 10.96 -11.58 -6.10
C PRO A 114 11.65 -10.49 -6.91
N ILE A 115 11.99 -9.37 -6.26
CA ILE A 115 12.73 -8.29 -6.96
C ILE A 115 14.17 -8.77 -7.19
N GLU A 116 14.51 -9.04 -8.44
CA GLU A 116 15.86 -9.46 -8.80
C GLU A 116 16.84 -8.28 -8.74
N HIS A 117 18.02 -8.50 -8.15
CA HIS A 117 19.06 -7.48 -7.99
C HIS A 117 19.91 -7.35 -9.26
N HIS A 118 19.36 -6.72 -10.30
CA HIS A 118 20.06 -6.54 -11.58
C HIS A 118 20.66 -5.14 -11.78
N CYS A 119 20.64 -4.29 -10.74
CA CYS A 119 20.96 -2.88 -10.88
C CYS A 119 22.23 -2.51 -10.09
N ASP A 120 23.11 -1.71 -10.70
CA ASP A 120 24.15 -0.99 -9.96
C ASP A 120 23.49 0.02 -8.98
N GLY A 121 23.93 0.01 -7.71
CA GLY A 121 23.45 0.93 -6.67
C GLY A 121 22.72 0.24 -5.50
N ILE A 122 21.98 1.02 -4.71
CA ILE A 122 21.22 0.50 -3.56
C ILE A 122 20.01 -0.28 -4.10
N PRO A 123 19.85 -1.58 -3.78
CA PRO A 123 18.68 -2.33 -4.24
C PRO A 123 17.36 -1.73 -3.74
N PRO A 124 16.27 -1.83 -4.52
CA PRO A 124 14.95 -1.41 -4.07
C PRO A 124 14.55 -2.11 -2.77
N LYS A 125 13.80 -1.41 -1.93
CA LYS A 125 13.35 -1.93 -0.62
C LYS A 125 11.84 -1.97 -0.54
N VAL A 126 11.32 -3.03 0.08
CA VAL A 126 9.92 -3.15 0.47
C VAL A 126 9.84 -2.89 1.98
N VAL A 127 9.13 -1.84 2.34
CA VAL A 127 8.92 -1.45 3.75
C VAL A 127 7.49 -1.79 4.10
N VAL A 128 7.32 -2.81 4.93
CA VAL A 128 6.01 -3.28 5.37
C VAL A 128 5.70 -2.67 6.73
N LEU A 129 4.60 -1.95 6.82
CA LEU A 129 4.08 -1.34 8.04
C LEU A 129 2.92 -2.19 8.57
N VAL A 130 3.16 -2.80 9.72
CA VAL A 130 2.18 -3.54 10.51
C VAL A 130 1.82 -2.67 11.71
N ALA A 131 0.61 -2.80 12.24
CA ALA A 131 0.11 -1.98 13.33
C ALA A 131 -0.66 -2.84 14.33
N ASP A 132 -0.98 -2.29 15.47
CA ASP A 132 -2.03 -2.83 16.31
C ASP A 132 -3.33 -2.91 15.48
N PRO A 133 -4.00 -4.07 15.43
CA PRO A 133 -5.20 -4.25 14.61
C PRO A 133 -6.32 -3.27 15.02
N ARG A 134 -6.39 -2.84 16.28
CA ARG A 134 -7.38 -1.86 16.75
C ARG A 134 -7.13 -0.49 16.10
N TYR A 135 -5.86 -0.09 15.98
CA TYR A 135 -5.45 1.13 15.30
C TYR A 135 -5.72 1.06 13.80
N ALA A 136 -5.27 -0.03 13.15
CA ALA A 136 -5.46 -0.24 11.72
C ALA A 136 -6.95 -0.23 11.32
N LEU A 137 -7.81 -0.90 12.10
CA LEU A 137 -9.25 -0.93 11.87
C LEU A 137 -9.91 0.43 12.09
N SER A 138 -9.49 1.17 13.12
CA SER A 138 -10.01 2.51 13.39
C SER A 138 -9.75 3.47 12.22
N ILE A 139 -8.52 3.48 11.69
CA ILE A 139 -8.18 4.29 10.51
C ILE A 139 -8.93 3.83 9.26
N THR A 140 -9.02 2.52 9.06
CA THR A 140 -9.73 1.96 7.90
C THR A 140 -11.20 2.38 7.90
N ARG A 141 -11.87 2.34 9.06
CA ARG A 141 -13.25 2.84 9.21
C ARG A 141 -13.35 4.32 8.90
N GLU A 142 -12.43 5.12 9.41
CA GLU A 142 -12.44 6.57 9.21
C GLU A 142 -12.28 6.92 7.73
N VAL A 143 -11.36 6.25 7.03
CA VAL A 143 -11.21 6.40 5.58
C VAL A 143 -12.44 5.89 4.84
N ALA A 144 -12.94 4.69 5.16
CA ALA A 144 -14.14 4.15 4.52
C ALA A 144 -15.34 5.12 4.65
N SER A 145 -15.48 5.75 5.82
CA SER A 145 -16.50 6.77 6.08
C SER A 145 -16.28 8.02 5.20
N SER A 146 -15.04 8.52 5.10
CA SER A 146 -14.73 9.73 4.32
C SER A 146 -14.90 9.55 2.81
N ILE A 147 -14.74 8.33 2.28
CA ILE A 147 -14.98 8.01 0.86
C ILE A 147 -16.41 7.48 0.61
N GLY A 148 -17.31 7.70 1.57
CA GLY A 148 -18.74 7.42 1.46
C GLY A 148 -19.07 5.93 1.36
N ILE A 149 -18.20 5.04 1.85
CA ILE A 149 -18.48 3.60 1.94
C ILE A 149 -19.30 3.33 3.22
N GLY A 150 -20.42 4.06 3.35
CA GLY A 150 -21.38 3.95 4.45
C GLY A 150 -20.85 4.44 5.80
N THR A 151 -21.77 4.91 6.65
CA THR A 151 -21.49 5.17 8.06
C THR A 151 -21.88 3.95 8.88
N MET A 152 -20.92 3.05 9.12
CA MET A 152 -21.13 1.91 10.01
C MET A 152 -20.81 2.31 11.46
N ALA A 153 -21.69 1.97 12.40
CA ALA A 153 -21.40 2.09 13.82
C ALA A 153 -20.17 1.26 14.20
N MET A 154 -19.33 1.74 15.13
CA MET A 154 -18.07 1.07 15.47
C MET A 154 -18.25 -0.42 15.86
N PRO A 155 -19.23 -0.81 16.69
CA PRO A 155 -19.42 -2.22 17.03
C PRO A 155 -19.72 -3.10 15.80
N ALA A 156 -20.58 -2.64 14.90
CA ALA A 156 -20.90 -3.35 13.67
C ALA A 156 -19.68 -3.45 12.74
N PHE A 157 -18.85 -2.41 12.69
CA PHE A 157 -17.61 -2.41 11.91
C PHE A 157 -16.60 -3.41 12.45
N ILE A 158 -16.43 -3.45 13.78
CA ILE A 158 -15.55 -4.41 14.44
C ILE A 158 -16.02 -5.84 14.16
N MET A 159 -17.30 -6.13 14.36
CA MET A 159 -17.85 -7.47 14.06
C MET A 159 -17.65 -7.85 12.60
N ALA A 160 -17.94 -6.94 11.67
CA ALA A 160 -17.75 -7.21 10.25
C ALA A 160 -16.28 -7.37 9.84
N ALA A 161 -15.35 -6.71 10.53
CA ALA A 161 -13.93 -6.88 10.34
C ALA A 161 -13.43 -8.24 10.90
N LEU A 162 -13.91 -8.64 12.09
CA LEU A 162 -13.58 -9.92 12.72
C LEU A 162 -14.15 -11.11 11.95
N GLU A 163 -15.36 -10.97 11.43
CA GLU A 163 -16.04 -11.97 10.59
C GLU A 163 -15.53 -11.96 9.14
N GLN A 164 -14.48 -11.18 8.81
CA GLN A 164 -13.85 -11.06 7.49
C GLN A 164 -14.78 -10.56 6.36
N ASN A 165 -15.98 -10.07 6.70
CA ASN A 165 -17.00 -9.65 5.74
C ASN A 165 -16.72 -8.27 5.11
N ILE A 166 -15.90 -7.43 5.75
CA ILE A 166 -15.62 -6.05 5.34
C ILE A 166 -14.13 -5.74 5.51
N LEU A 167 -13.26 -6.42 4.76
CA LEU A 167 -11.85 -6.09 4.79
C LEU A 167 -11.41 -5.58 3.41
N LEU A 168 -11.35 -4.25 3.30
CA LEU A 168 -10.60 -3.59 2.23
C LEU A 168 -9.20 -4.18 2.23
N PHE A 169 -8.78 -4.70 1.08
CA PHE A 169 -7.48 -5.35 0.90
C PHE A 169 -7.31 -6.67 1.65
N GLY A 170 -8.40 -7.40 1.90
CA GLY A 170 -8.39 -8.79 2.41
C GLY A 170 -8.11 -8.91 3.92
N ASP A 171 -7.84 -10.11 4.43
CA ASP A 171 -7.67 -10.32 5.88
C ASP A 171 -6.39 -9.68 6.43
N TYR A 172 -6.53 -8.86 7.49
CA TYR A 172 -5.42 -8.13 8.11
C TYR A 172 -4.32 -9.07 8.63
N PHE A 173 -4.70 -10.12 9.37
CA PHE A 173 -3.75 -11.03 9.99
C PHE A 173 -3.04 -11.87 8.93
N LYS A 174 -3.78 -12.38 7.94
CA LYS A 174 -3.18 -13.10 6.80
C LYS A 174 -2.23 -12.20 6.01
N HIS A 175 -2.58 -10.93 5.82
CA HIS A 175 -1.73 -9.95 5.13
C HIS A 175 -0.42 -9.72 5.90
N ALA A 176 -0.52 -9.40 7.19
CA ALA A 176 0.63 -9.16 8.05
C ALA A 176 1.54 -10.40 8.16
N MET A 177 0.95 -11.60 8.33
CA MET A 177 1.70 -12.85 8.42
C MET A 177 2.39 -13.22 7.10
N ALA A 178 1.72 -13.02 5.96
CA ALA A 178 2.33 -13.28 4.66
C ALA A 178 3.56 -12.40 4.42
N TRP A 179 3.47 -11.11 4.76
CA TRP A 179 4.63 -10.21 4.66
C TRP A 179 5.70 -10.45 5.72
N ALA A 180 5.32 -10.89 6.92
CA ALA A 180 6.29 -11.31 7.93
C ALA A 180 7.12 -12.50 7.43
N GLN A 181 6.48 -13.49 6.79
CA GLN A 181 7.18 -14.61 6.16
C GLN A 181 8.14 -14.14 5.05
N GLU A 182 7.70 -13.23 4.17
CA GLU A 182 8.58 -12.64 3.16
C GLU A 182 9.79 -11.90 3.77
N SER A 183 9.61 -11.22 4.91
CA SER A 183 10.70 -10.55 5.62
C SER A 183 11.71 -11.50 6.26
N LEU A 184 11.29 -12.72 6.62
CA LEU A 184 12.17 -13.77 7.11
C LEU A 184 12.97 -14.41 5.98
N GLU A 185 12.32 -14.63 4.82
CA GLU A 185 12.95 -15.26 3.67
C GLU A 185 13.89 -14.32 2.90
N ARG A 186 13.56 -13.02 2.86
CA ARG A 186 14.25 -11.99 2.05
C ARG A 186 14.53 -10.74 2.88
N PRO A 187 15.25 -10.84 4.00
CA PRO A 187 15.43 -9.72 4.92
C PRO A 187 16.12 -8.54 4.24
N GLU A 188 17.10 -8.77 3.37
CA GLU A 188 17.79 -7.71 2.64
C GLU A 188 16.85 -6.84 1.79
N THR A 189 15.73 -7.38 1.31
CA THR A 189 14.78 -6.69 0.44
C THR A 189 13.55 -6.20 1.20
N VAL A 190 13.03 -7.00 2.13
CA VAL A 190 11.77 -6.78 2.87
C VAL A 190 12.05 -6.46 4.32
N ARG A 191 11.57 -5.32 4.79
CA ARG A 191 11.67 -4.89 6.20
C ARG A 191 10.29 -4.66 6.78
N LEU A 192 10.00 -5.35 7.88
CA LEU A 192 8.77 -5.20 8.65
C LEU A 192 9.00 -4.18 9.77
N PHE A 193 8.08 -3.24 9.96
CA PHE A 193 8.10 -2.29 11.05
C PHE A 193 6.72 -2.17 11.70
N ALA A 194 6.71 -1.93 13.02
CA ALA A 194 5.51 -1.50 13.73
C ALA A 194 5.25 -0.02 13.42
N ALA A 195 4.05 0.30 12.94
CA ALA A 195 3.63 1.64 12.56
C ALA A 195 3.59 2.59 13.76
N GLU A 196 3.28 2.05 14.95
CA GLU A 196 3.30 2.75 16.23
C GLU A 196 4.69 3.27 16.55
N GLY A 197 5.75 2.60 16.10
CA GLY A 197 7.13 3.08 16.26
C GLY A 197 7.42 4.38 15.51
N PHE A 198 6.55 4.77 14.58
CA PHE A 198 6.61 6.07 13.89
C PHE A 198 5.62 7.10 14.45
N ALA A 199 4.76 6.71 15.39
CA ALA A 199 3.99 7.65 16.19
C ALA A 199 4.94 8.26 17.23
N SER A 200 5.23 9.55 17.08
CA SER A 200 6.02 10.27 18.09
C SER A 200 5.27 10.24 19.43
N HIS A 201 5.95 9.78 20.48
CA HIS A 201 5.57 10.04 21.86
C HIS A 201 6.12 11.39 22.39
N ASP A 202 6.90 12.12 21.58
CA ASP A 202 7.47 13.43 21.90
C ASP A 202 7.77 14.21 20.60
N PRO A 203 7.19 15.41 20.38
CA PRO A 203 7.43 16.25 19.19
C PRO A 203 8.84 16.84 19.10
#